data_AF-A0A9D9I259-F1
#
_entry.id   AF-A0A9D9I259-F1
#
_cell.length_a   1.000
_cell.length_b   1.000
_cell.length_c   1.000
_cell.angle_alpha   90.00
_cell.angle_beta   90.00
_cell.angle_gamma   90.00
#
_symmetry.space_group_name_H-M   'P 1'
#
loop_
_entity.id
_entity.type
_entity.pdbx_description
1 polymer ?
#
loop_
_entity_poly.entity_id
_entity_poly.type
_entity_poly.pdbx_seq_one_letter_code
_entity_poly.pdbx_strand_id
1 'polypeptide(L)'
;GWRGTVARIGAKMIEIMKDSYGSKEEDILAVIAPSICQDCYEISQDVARQFQQEFKEFEEESYLRDDRNGKYHLNLWKVNELLLLKAGVKKEHLAITDVCTCCNKELLFSHRASQGKRGNLAGFMMLSES
;
A
#
# COMPACT_ATOMS: atom_id res chain seq x y z
N GLY A 1 1.97 -3.16 -4.44
CA GLY A 1 0.87 -3.99 -5.00
C GLY A 1 0.63 -5.19 -4.09
N TRP A 2 -0.50 -5.89 -4.23
CA TRP A 2 -0.97 -6.85 -3.20
C TRP A 2 0.03 -7.93 -2.79
N ARG A 3 0.73 -8.57 -3.75
CA ARG A 3 1.74 -9.61 -3.45
C ARG A 3 2.90 -9.08 -2.61
N GLY A 4 3.38 -7.88 -2.94
CA GLY A 4 4.46 -7.23 -2.18
C GLY A 4 4.00 -6.80 -0.79
N THR A 5 2.73 -6.39 -0.65
CA THR A 5 2.14 -6.07 0.64
C THR A 5 2.04 -7.31 1.53
N VAL A 6 1.51 -8.43 1.03
CA VAL A 6 1.54 -9.73 1.74
C VAL A 6 2.97 -10.13 2.12
N ALA A 7 3.94 -9.92 1.23
CA ALA A 7 5.35 -10.18 1.51
C ALA A 7 6.03 -9.14 2.44
N ARG A 8 5.27 -8.20 3.01
CA ARG A 8 5.71 -7.13 3.92
C ARG A 8 6.86 -6.27 3.39
N ILE A 9 6.85 -5.96 2.09
CA ILE A 9 7.96 -5.23 1.46
C ILE A 9 8.24 -3.86 2.11
N GLY A 10 7.20 -3.15 2.57
CA GLY A 10 7.37 -1.87 3.26
C GLY A 10 8.13 -1.99 4.58
N ALA A 11 7.82 -3.00 5.40
CA ALA A 11 8.55 -3.26 6.64
C ALA A 11 9.99 -3.71 6.36
N LYS A 12 10.20 -4.59 5.36
CA LYS A 12 11.54 -5.03 4.95
C LYS A 12 12.43 -3.87 4.49
N MET A 13 11.84 -2.88 3.81
CA MET A 13 12.56 -1.65 3.44
C MET A 13 13.04 -0.89 4.68
N ILE A 14 12.22 -0.76 5.73
CA ILE A 14 12.62 -0.12 6.99
C ILE A 14 13.79 -0.86 7.64
N GLU A 15 13.74 -2.19 7.72
CA GLU A 15 14.86 -2.98 8.26
C GLU A 15 16.15 -2.77 7.47
N ILE A 16 16.08 -2.76 6.13
CA ILE A 16 17.26 -2.47 5.28
C ILE A 16 17.80 -1.06 5.53
N MET A 17 16.93 -0.06 5.71
CA MET A 17 17.34 1.32 6.01
C MET A 17 18.11 1.41 7.34
N LYS A 18 17.70 0.63 8.33
CA LYS A 18 18.37 0.51 9.64
C LYS A 18 19.71 -0.20 9.50
N ASP A 19 19.70 -1.39 8.92
CA ASP A 19 20.88 -2.27 8.85
C ASP A 19 21.98 -1.71 7.94
N SER A 20 21.61 -1.11 6.81
CA SER A 20 22.57 -0.68 5.78
C SER A 20 23.03 0.76 5.94
N TYR A 21 22.21 1.62 6.53
CA TYR A 21 22.49 3.07 6.60
C TYR A 21 22.47 3.62 8.03
N GLY A 22 22.18 2.79 9.04
CA GLY A 22 22.05 3.25 10.43
C GLY A 22 20.87 4.20 10.64
N SER A 23 19.89 4.18 9.73
CA SER A 23 18.69 5.03 9.85
C SER A 23 17.93 4.64 11.11
N LYS A 24 17.35 5.62 11.80
CA LYS A 24 16.38 5.35 12.86
C LYS A 24 14.99 5.37 12.26
N GLU A 25 14.19 4.34 12.53
CA GLU A 25 12.80 4.22 12.07
C GLU A 25 11.96 5.47 12.34
N GLU A 26 12.22 6.12 13.47
CA GLU A 26 11.52 7.30 13.96
C GLU A 26 11.83 8.58 13.17
N ASP A 27 12.93 8.59 12.41
CA ASP A 27 13.37 9.68 11.54
C ASP A 27 13.02 9.43 10.05
N ILE A 28 12.54 8.22 9.71
CA ILE A 28 12.19 7.88 8.33
C ILE A 28 10.90 8.59 7.92
N LEU A 29 10.98 9.34 6.82
CA LEU A 29 9.82 9.89 6.13
C LEU A 29 9.34 8.91 5.06
N ALA A 30 8.03 8.64 5.02
CA ALA A 30 7.43 7.70 4.08
C ALA A 30 6.16 8.27 3.45
N VAL A 31 5.92 7.90 2.19
CA VAL A 31 4.73 8.31 1.44
C VAL A 31 4.08 7.11 0.76
N ILE A 32 2.77 6.94 0.95
CA ILE A 32 1.94 6.04 0.14
C ILE A 32 1.38 6.84 -1.04
N ALA A 33 2.05 6.67 -2.18
CA ALA A 33 1.77 7.36 -3.44
C ALA A 33 0.43 6.94 -4.10
N PRO A 34 -0.06 7.68 -5.11
CA PRO A 34 -1.33 7.40 -5.77
C PRO A 34 -1.41 5.96 -6.26
N SER A 35 -2.46 5.27 -5.84
CA SER A 35 -2.71 3.87 -6.20
C SER A 35 -4.21 3.58 -6.11
N ILE A 36 -4.65 2.33 -6.19
CA ILE A 36 -6.09 2.05 -6.22
C ILE A 36 -6.69 2.13 -4.81
N CYS A 37 -7.81 2.86 -4.63
CA CYS A 37 -8.52 2.91 -3.35
C CYS A 37 -9.33 1.63 -3.10
N GLN A 38 -9.78 1.45 -1.85
CA GLN A 38 -10.58 0.28 -1.44
C GLN A 38 -11.87 0.13 -2.27
N ASP A 39 -12.60 1.21 -2.50
CA ASP A 39 -13.88 1.16 -3.23
C ASP A 39 -13.71 0.68 -4.68
N CYS A 40 -12.55 0.94 -5.30
CA CYS A 40 -12.25 0.48 -6.65
C CYS A 40 -11.52 -0.86 -6.70
N TYR A 41 -11.08 -1.41 -5.56
CA TYR A 41 -10.22 -2.59 -5.52
C TYR A 41 -10.91 -3.85 -5.01
N GLU A 42 -11.81 -4.36 -5.85
CA GLU A 42 -12.36 -5.70 -5.68
C GLU A 42 -11.29 -6.78 -5.96
N ILE A 43 -11.20 -7.74 -5.05
CA ILE A 43 -10.32 -8.90 -5.09
C ILE A 43 -11.10 -10.20 -4.88
N SER A 44 -10.52 -11.33 -5.29
CA SER A 44 -11.09 -12.65 -5.02
C SER A 44 -10.93 -13.06 -3.56
N GLN A 45 -11.75 -14.02 -3.12
CA GLN A 45 -11.64 -14.65 -1.82
C GLN A 45 -10.24 -15.24 -1.55
N ASP A 46 -9.56 -15.81 -2.56
CA ASP A 46 -8.22 -16.38 -2.38
C ASP A 46 -7.15 -15.33 -2.07
N VAL A 47 -7.30 -14.12 -2.60
CA VAL A 47 -6.43 -13.00 -2.24
C VAL A 47 -6.79 -12.52 -0.83
N ALA A 48 -8.08 -12.38 -0.51
CA ALA A 48 -8.52 -11.96 0.82
C ALA A 48 -7.99 -12.90 1.92
N ARG A 49 -8.10 -14.22 1.71
CA ARG A 49 -7.56 -15.23 2.64
C ARG A 49 -6.07 -15.08 2.91
N GLN A 50 -5.26 -14.71 1.92
CA GLN A 50 -3.84 -14.47 2.13
C GLN A 50 -3.61 -13.29 3.07
N PHE A 51 -4.40 -12.22 2.95
CA PHE A 51 -4.32 -11.08 3.88
C PHE A 51 -4.80 -11.46 5.29
N GLN A 52 -5.91 -12.20 5.40
CA GLN A 52 -6.44 -12.67 6.69
C GLN A 52 -5.44 -13.59 7.41
N GLN A 53 -4.73 -14.45 6.66
CA GLN A 53 -3.72 -15.34 7.23
C GLN A 53 -2.44 -14.61 7.63
N GLU A 54 -2.00 -13.65 6.82
CA GLU A 54 -0.74 -12.93 7.02
C GLU A 54 -0.83 -11.82 8.06
N PHE A 55 -1.98 -11.15 8.18
CA PHE A 55 -2.15 -9.93 8.99
C PHE A 55 -3.09 -10.12 10.18
N LYS A 56 -3.01 -11.27 10.86
CA LYS A 56 -3.84 -11.58 12.04
C LYS A 56 -3.67 -10.59 13.20
N GLU A 57 -2.60 -9.82 13.20
CA GLU A 57 -2.34 -8.78 14.19
C GLU A 57 -3.12 -7.47 13.95
N PHE A 58 -3.81 -7.34 12.81
CA PHE A 58 -4.54 -6.14 12.43
C PHE A 58 -6.04 -6.42 12.42
N GLU A 59 -6.83 -5.43 12.82
CA GLU A 59 -8.29 -5.50 12.74
C GLU A 59 -8.71 -5.66 11.27
N GLU A 60 -9.32 -6.79 10.93
CA GLU A 60 -9.61 -7.17 9.54
C GLU A 60 -10.48 -6.14 8.83
N GLU A 61 -11.52 -5.66 9.53
CA GLU A 61 -12.49 -4.69 9.05
C GLU A 61 -11.86 -3.34 8.71
N SER A 62 -10.65 -3.06 9.21
CA SER A 62 -9.94 -1.83 8.87
C SER A 62 -9.42 -1.84 7.42
N TYR A 63 -9.18 -3.02 6.84
CA TYR A 63 -8.56 -3.13 5.51
C TYR A 63 -9.27 -4.08 4.53
N LEU A 64 -10.18 -4.91 4.99
CA LEU A 64 -11.03 -5.76 4.14
C LEU A 64 -12.50 -5.44 4.40
N ARG A 65 -13.26 -5.34 3.31
CA ARG A 65 -14.72 -5.23 3.34
C ARG A 65 -15.31 -6.35 2.49
N ASP A 66 -16.02 -7.27 3.14
CA ASP A 66 -16.78 -8.34 2.49
C ASP A 66 -18.01 -7.74 1.78
N ASP A 67 -18.16 -8.04 0.49
CA ASP A 67 -19.31 -7.57 -0.29
C ASP A 67 -20.50 -8.55 -0.24
N ARG A 68 -20.37 -9.63 0.53
CA ARG A 68 -21.33 -10.70 0.76
C ARG A 68 -21.71 -11.49 -0.49
N ASN A 69 -20.90 -11.42 -1.56
CA ASN A 69 -21.08 -12.20 -2.78
C ASN A 69 -19.87 -13.10 -3.10
N GLY A 70 -18.90 -13.21 -2.18
CA GLY A 70 -17.67 -13.97 -2.38
C GLY A 70 -16.50 -13.14 -2.94
N LYS A 71 -16.63 -11.81 -2.96
CA LYS A 71 -15.51 -10.89 -3.21
C LYS A 71 -15.27 -10.00 -1.99
N TYR A 72 -14.13 -9.31 -2.04
CA TYR A 72 -13.73 -8.38 -1.01
C TYR A 72 -13.21 -7.10 -1.63
N HIS A 73 -13.41 -5.99 -0.94
CA HIS A 73 -12.75 -4.72 -1.22
C HIS A 73 -11.55 -4.54 -0.31
N LEU A 74 -10.36 -4.51 -0.90
CA LEU A 74 -9.09 -4.43 -0.17
C LEU A 74 -8.54 -3.00 -0.13
N ASN A 75 -8.32 -2.50 1.08
CA ASN A 75 -7.62 -1.24 1.33
C ASN A 75 -6.11 -1.47 1.41
N LEU A 76 -5.42 -1.41 0.26
CA LEU A 76 -3.96 -1.54 0.23
C LEU A 76 -3.26 -0.41 1.00
N TRP A 77 -3.81 0.80 1.00
CA TRP A 77 -3.22 1.92 1.72
C TRP A 77 -3.19 1.63 3.21
N LYS A 78 -4.31 1.14 3.77
CA LYS A 78 -4.40 0.82 5.19
C LYS A 78 -3.44 -0.27 5.62
N VAL A 79 -3.32 -1.36 4.85
CA VAL A 79 -2.37 -2.44 5.20
C VAL A 79 -0.92 -1.93 5.21
N ASN A 80 -0.51 -1.16 4.20
CA ASN A 80 0.85 -0.63 4.16
C ASN A 80 1.09 0.47 5.22
N GLU A 81 0.07 1.27 5.56
CA GLU A 81 0.12 2.20 6.69
C GLU A 81 0.40 1.46 8.00
N LEU A 82 -0.41 0.44 8.31
CA LEU A 82 -0.25 -0.37 9.52
C LEU A 82 1.13 -1.06 9.59
N LEU A 83 1.63 -1.55 8.46
CA LEU A 83 2.97 -2.15 8.38
C LEU A 83 4.09 -1.14 8.67
N LEU A 84 4.01 0.07 8.11
CA LEU A 84 5.02 1.11 8.33
C LEU A 84 5.00 1.64 9.76
N LEU A 85 3.80 1.86 10.32
CA LEU A 85 3.63 2.27 11.72
C LEU A 85 4.17 1.18 12.67
N LYS A 86 3.86 -0.09 12.40
CA LYS A 86 4.38 -1.22 13.19
C LYS A 86 5.91 -1.37 13.08
N ALA A 87 6.50 -0.99 11.95
CA ALA A 87 7.94 -0.94 11.76
C ALA A 87 8.61 0.28 12.42
N GLY A 88 7.84 1.15 13.09
CA GLY A 88 8.36 2.27 13.89
C GLY A 88 8.36 3.63 13.20
N VAL A 89 7.87 3.72 11.95
CA VAL A 89 7.67 5.02 11.30
C VAL A 89 6.63 5.81 12.08
N LYS A 90 6.94 7.06 12.43
CA LYS A 90 5.99 7.92 13.14
C LYS A 90 4.82 8.30 12.25
N LYS A 91 3.63 8.47 12.85
CA LYS A 91 2.42 8.84 12.12
C LYS A 91 2.57 10.19 11.42
N GLU A 92 3.21 11.15 12.07
CA GLU A 92 3.53 12.48 11.52
C GLU A 92 4.55 12.45 10.38
N HIS A 93 5.30 11.35 10.22
CA HIS A 93 6.28 11.14 9.15
C HIS A 93 5.73 10.30 7.99
N LEU A 94 4.46 9.89 8.07
CA LEU A 94 3.80 9.08 7.06
C LEU A 94 2.68 9.89 6.39
N ALA A 95 2.84 10.15 5.10
CA ALA A 95 1.78 10.76 4.29
C ALA A 95 1.10 9.70 3.41
N ILE A 96 -0.23 9.76 3.33
CA ILE A 96 -1.02 8.98 2.38
C ILE A 96 -1.66 9.97 1.42
N THR A 97 -1.43 9.80 0.12
CA THR A 97 -1.86 10.79 -0.88
C THR A 97 -3.38 10.87 -1.05
N ASP A 98 -4.11 9.80 -0.69
CA ASP A 98 -5.57 9.67 -0.87
C ASP A 98 -6.04 9.89 -2.33
N VAL A 99 -5.13 9.69 -3.30
CA VAL A 99 -5.43 9.81 -4.73
C VAL A 99 -5.63 8.43 -5.35
N CYS A 100 -6.87 8.11 -5.70
CA CYS A 100 -7.19 6.86 -6.39
C CYS A 100 -6.86 6.92 -7.89
N THR A 101 -6.01 6.04 -8.39
CA THR A 101 -5.70 5.96 -9.84
C THR A 101 -6.92 5.56 -10.68
N CYS A 102 -7.84 4.76 -10.13
CA CYS A 102 -9.05 4.34 -10.84
C CYS A 102 -10.10 5.46 -10.92
N CYS A 103 -10.30 6.23 -9.85
CA CYS A 103 -11.21 7.37 -9.85
C CYS A 103 -10.68 8.51 -10.72
N ASN A 104 -9.36 8.69 -10.79
CA ASN A 104 -8.69 9.78 -11.51
C ASN A 104 -8.09 9.31 -12.85
N LYS A 105 -8.76 8.39 -13.54
CA LYS A 105 -8.26 7.72 -14.76
C LYS A 105 -7.96 8.66 -15.94
N GLU A 106 -8.55 9.86 -15.95
CA GLU A 106 -8.29 10.90 -16.96
C GLU A 106 -6.92 11.56 -16.76
N LEU A 107 -6.38 11.51 -15.53
CA LEU A 107 -5.09 12.10 -15.15
C LEU A 107 -4.02 11.05 -14.90
N LEU A 108 -4.41 9.82 -14.52
CA LEU A 108 -3.53 8.77 -14.06
C LEU A 108 -3.81 7.44 -14.78
N PHE A 109 -2.76 6.71 -15.15
CA PHE A 109 -2.95 5.36 -15.67
C PHE A 109 -3.48 4.40 -14.59
N SER A 110 -4.56 3.69 -14.90
CA SER A 110 -5.14 2.66 -14.02
C SER A 110 -5.38 1.36 -14.74
N HIS A 111 -4.79 0.27 -14.22
CA HIS A 111 -4.93 -1.07 -14.78
C HIS A 111 -6.38 -1.56 -14.73
N ARG A 112 -7.07 -1.20 -13.63
CA ARG A 112 -8.45 -1.60 -13.40
C ARG A 112 -9.39 -0.85 -14.34
N ALA A 113 -9.25 0.47 -14.42
CA ALA A 113 -10.10 1.31 -15.28
C ALA A 113 -9.93 0.98 -16.77
N SER A 114 -8.71 0.64 -17.18
CA SER A 114 -8.39 0.34 -18.57
C SER A 114 -8.56 -1.14 -18.95
N GLN A 115 -9.05 -1.98 -18.04
CA GLN A 115 -9.16 -3.44 -18.23
C GLN A 115 -7.87 -4.07 -18.79
N GLY A 116 -6.72 -3.65 -18.26
CA GLY A 116 -5.42 -4.19 -18.65
C GLY A 116 -4.68 -3.44 -19.77
N LYS A 117 -5.35 -2.62 -20.58
CA LYS A 117 -4.72 -1.86 -21.68
C LYS A 117 -4.27 -0.46 -21.24
N ARG A 118 -3.08 -0.35 -20.63
CA ARG A 118 -2.61 0.93 -20.04
C ARG A 118 -1.12 1.22 -20.27
N GLY A 119 -0.76 2.49 -20.11
CA GLY A 119 0.59 2.92 -19.74
C GLY A 119 0.91 2.65 -18.26
N ASN A 120 2.06 3.13 -17.79
CA ASN A 120 2.48 2.98 -16.40
C ASN A 120 2.81 4.33 -15.76
N LEU A 121 2.60 4.42 -14.45
CA LEU A 121 3.09 5.53 -13.64
C LEU A 121 4.46 5.15 -13.08
N ALA A 122 5.32 6.13 -12.87
CA ALA A 122 6.61 5.95 -12.20
C ALA A 122 6.74 6.96 -11.05
N GLY A 123 7.17 6.47 -9.89
CA GLY A 123 7.60 7.31 -8.78
C GLY A 123 9.12 7.42 -8.82
N PHE A 124 9.64 8.64 -8.67
CA PHE A 124 11.07 8.92 -8.58
C PHE A 124 11.35 9.70 -7.31
N MET A 125 12.45 9.38 -6.66
CA MET A 125 12.98 10.07 -5.49
C MET A 125 14.49 10.12 -5.66
N MET A 126 15.09 11.28 -5.40
CA MET A 126 16.53 11.47 -5.49
C MET A 126 16.99 12.46 -4.43
N LEU A 127 18.25 12.32 -4.01
CA LEU A 127 18.94 13.40 -3.33
C LEU A 127 19.41 14.40 -4.39
N SER A 128 19.10 15.68 -4.20
CA SER A 128 19.69 16.74 -5.04
C SER A 128 21.17 16.86 -4.70
N GLU A 129 22.02 16.97 -5.72
CA GLU A 129 23.41 17.38 -5.53
C GLU A 129 23.43 18.80 -4.96
N SER A 130 24.21 18.99 -3.90
CA SER A 130 24.47 20.28 -3.25
C SER A 130 25.61 21.03 -3.91
#